data_AF-A0A1W9SM28-F1
#
_entry.id   AF-A0A1W9SM28-F1
#
_cell.length_a   1.000
_cell.length_b   1.000
_cell.length_c   1.000
_cell.angle_alpha   90.00
_cell.angle_beta   90.00
_cell.angle_gamma   90.00
#
_symmetry.space_group_name_H-M   'P 1'
#
loop_
_entity.id
_entity.type
_entity.pdbx_description
1 polymer ?
#
loop_
_entity_poly.entity_id
_entity_poly.type
_entity_poly.pdbx_seq_one_letter_code
_entity_poly.pdbx_strand_id
1 'polypeptide(L)'
;MLMEALEDLNLGDETIGVAPVGCSVFAYHYMDIDMQQAAHGRAPAVATGIKRVMPDKTVFTYQGDGDLAAIGTAETIHACNRGENITFIFINNGIYGMTGGQMAPTTLENMKSSTSPYGRDLKSMGHPLKMTELVANLNGVAYATRQAVHTPALVRKCKKAIVKAFKLQKENKGTTFVEIVTNCNSGWKMRPVQANEWLQKNMIPYYPLGDIKK
;
A
#
# COMPACT_ATOMS: atom_id res chain seq x y z
N MET A 1 -9.17 10.76 -3.98
CA MET A 1 -9.77 9.55 -3.37
C MET A 1 -9.43 9.35 -1.90
N LEU A 2 -8.15 9.34 -1.47
CA LEU A 2 -7.81 9.17 -0.04
C LEU A 2 -8.30 10.39 0.77
N MET A 3 -7.95 11.59 0.33
CA MET A 3 -8.42 12.85 0.94
C MET A 3 -9.95 12.97 0.90
N GLU A 4 -10.57 12.70 -0.25
CA GLU A 4 -12.04 12.66 -0.35
C GLU A 4 -12.68 11.65 0.61
N ALA A 5 -12.03 10.53 0.94
CA ALA A 5 -12.55 9.57 1.91
C ALA A 5 -12.45 10.09 3.35
N LEU A 6 -11.42 10.89 3.66
CA LEU A 6 -11.30 11.58 4.94
C LEU A 6 -12.35 12.69 5.06
N GLU A 7 -12.58 13.44 3.98
CA GLU A 7 -13.59 14.49 3.90
C GLU A 7 -15.01 13.93 4.09
N ASP A 8 -15.36 12.85 3.38
CA ASP A 8 -16.66 12.16 3.53
C ASP A 8 -16.93 11.71 4.99
N LEU A 9 -15.87 11.50 5.78
CA LEU A 9 -15.93 11.06 7.17
C LEU A 9 -15.69 12.19 8.17
N ASN A 10 -15.44 13.42 7.71
CA ASN A 10 -15.05 14.56 8.52
C ASN A 10 -13.84 14.29 9.44
N LEU A 11 -12.79 13.65 8.90
CA LEU A 11 -11.61 13.21 9.65
C LEU A 11 -10.34 14.02 9.39
N GLY A 12 -10.38 15.07 8.56
CA GLY A 12 -9.19 15.83 8.15
C GLY A 12 -8.28 16.23 9.34
N ASP A 13 -8.82 17.04 10.25
CA ASP A 13 -8.09 17.58 11.42
C ASP A 13 -7.70 16.50 12.48
N GLU A 14 -8.27 15.31 12.37
CA GLU A 14 -8.01 14.18 13.27
C GLU A 14 -7.11 13.12 12.66
N THR A 15 -6.58 13.35 11.46
CA THR A 15 -5.80 12.35 10.73
C THR A 15 -4.32 12.68 10.74
N ILE A 16 -3.51 11.68 11.08
CA ILE A 16 -2.06 11.73 10.96
C ILE A 16 -1.61 10.63 10.00
N GLY A 17 -1.04 11.01 8.87
CA GLY A 17 -0.42 10.07 7.96
C GLY A 17 1.06 9.85 8.27
N VAL A 18 1.57 8.67 7.93
CA VAL A 18 3.00 8.34 8.00
C VAL A 18 3.54 8.09 6.61
N ALA A 19 4.37 9.01 6.14
CA ALA A 19 5.01 8.95 4.84
C ALA A 19 6.24 8.01 4.88
N PRO A 20 6.43 7.15 3.87
CA PRO A 20 7.58 6.26 3.77
C PRO A 20 8.78 6.98 3.13
N VAL A 21 9.80 6.21 2.75
CA VAL A 21 10.77 6.62 1.71
C VAL A 21 10.40 5.94 0.39
N GLY A 22 10.34 6.69 -0.71
CA GLY A 22 9.94 6.22 -2.05
C GLY A 22 9.05 7.22 -2.77
N CYS A 23 8.53 6.93 -3.98
CA CYS A 23 7.64 7.87 -4.70
C CYS A 23 6.45 8.34 -3.86
N SER A 24 5.95 7.44 -3.01
CA SER A 24 4.87 7.68 -2.05
C SER A 24 5.20 8.74 -0.98
N VAL A 25 6.47 9.11 -0.78
CA VAL A 25 6.89 10.13 0.19
C VAL A 25 6.29 11.50 -0.11
N PHE A 26 6.08 11.83 -1.39
CA PHE A 26 5.53 13.12 -1.79
C PHE A 26 4.09 13.35 -1.34
N ALA A 27 3.43 12.33 -0.77
CA ALA A 27 2.10 12.44 -0.17
C ALA A 27 1.96 13.66 0.76
N TYR A 28 2.96 13.95 1.59
CA TYR A 28 2.86 15.08 2.53
C TYR A 28 2.97 16.47 1.87
N HIS A 29 3.39 16.57 0.61
CA HIS A 29 3.32 17.82 -0.14
C HIS A 29 1.94 18.08 -0.75
N TYR A 30 1.09 17.05 -0.82
CA TYR A 30 -0.19 17.09 -1.54
C TYR A 30 -1.41 16.84 -0.66
N MET A 31 -1.22 16.29 0.54
CA MET A 31 -2.30 15.98 1.48
C MET A 31 -2.32 17.05 2.58
N ASP A 32 -3.46 17.72 2.70
CA ASP A 32 -3.69 18.79 3.70
C ASP A 32 -4.09 18.19 5.05
N ILE A 33 -3.15 17.46 5.68
CA ILE A 33 -3.25 16.83 7.00
C ILE A 33 -1.86 16.73 7.63
N ASP A 34 -1.80 16.43 8.93
CA ASP A 34 -0.54 16.14 9.60
C ASP A 34 0.13 14.89 9.01
N MET A 35 1.42 15.02 8.70
CA MET A 35 2.20 13.95 8.11
C MET A 35 3.57 13.81 8.79
N GLN A 36 3.88 12.61 9.26
CA GLN A 36 5.20 12.28 9.81
C GLN A 36 5.99 11.44 8.80
N GLN A 37 7.18 11.89 8.42
CA GLN A 37 8.08 11.04 7.63
C GLN A 37 8.76 9.99 8.51
N ALA A 38 8.78 8.75 8.05
CA ALA A 38 9.54 7.66 8.65
C ALA A 38 10.80 7.33 7.82
N ALA A 39 11.79 6.73 8.46
CA ALA A 39 12.87 6.06 7.73
C ALA A 39 12.32 4.90 6.88
N HIS A 40 13.06 4.48 5.85
CA HIS A 40 12.61 3.45 4.91
C HIS A 40 12.27 2.14 5.64
N GLY A 41 11.05 1.64 5.43
CA GLY A 41 10.49 0.45 6.08
C GLY A 41 10.09 0.63 7.54
N ARG A 42 10.09 1.87 8.07
CA ARG A 42 9.78 2.16 9.48
C ARG A 42 8.43 2.83 9.68
N ALA A 43 7.68 3.08 8.60
CA ALA A 43 6.34 3.66 8.69
C ALA A 43 5.39 2.90 9.65
N PRO A 44 5.36 1.55 9.69
CA PRO A 44 4.49 0.83 10.63
C PRO A 44 4.90 1.01 12.10
N ALA A 45 6.21 1.11 12.36
CA ALA A 45 6.74 1.35 13.71
C ALA A 45 6.43 2.77 14.19
N VAL A 46 6.62 3.77 13.33
CA VAL A 46 6.26 5.16 13.62
C VAL A 46 4.74 5.31 13.83
N ALA A 47 3.93 4.72 12.94
CA ALA A 47 2.47 4.74 13.07
C ALA A 47 1.99 4.05 14.36
N THR A 48 2.63 2.96 14.76
CA THR A 48 2.37 2.30 16.05
C THR A 48 2.59 3.27 17.22
N GLY A 49 3.71 3.99 17.23
CA GLY A 49 4.01 4.97 18.27
C GLY A 49 2.97 6.09 18.31
N ILE A 50 2.67 6.69 17.16
CA ILE A 50 1.67 7.75 17.01
C ILE A 50 0.32 7.27 17.54
N LYS A 51 -0.16 6.10 17.08
CA LYS A 51 -1.48 5.59 17.47
C LYS A 51 -1.58 5.26 18.96
N ARG A 52 -0.50 4.77 19.58
CA ARG A 52 -0.49 4.46 21.02
C ARG A 52 -0.44 5.71 21.89
N VAL A 53 0.22 6.77 21.45
CA VAL A 53 0.28 8.06 22.17
C VAL A 53 -1.00 8.87 21.94
N MET A 54 -1.58 8.78 20.74
CA MET A 54 -2.78 9.52 20.32
C MET A 54 -3.88 8.54 19.85
N PRO A 55 -4.51 7.79 20.77
CA PRO A 55 -5.46 6.72 20.42
C PRO A 55 -6.69 7.19 19.64
N ASP A 56 -7.13 8.43 19.84
CA ASP A 56 -8.33 9.00 19.21
C ASP A 56 -8.10 9.44 17.76
N LYS A 57 -6.84 9.69 17.38
CA LYS A 57 -6.47 10.12 16.02
C LYS A 57 -6.61 8.97 15.03
N THR A 58 -7.04 9.30 13.82
CA THR A 58 -6.99 8.39 12.67
C THR A 58 -5.55 8.33 12.18
N VAL A 59 -4.96 7.14 12.11
CA VAL A 59 -3.56 6.98 11.70
C VAL A 59 -3.47 6.05 10.50
N PHE A 60 -2.69 6.44 9.49
CA PHE A 60 -2.42 5.58 8.34
C PHE A 60 -0.97 5.61 7.89
N THR A 61 -0.51 4.52 7.25
CA THR A 61 0.77 4.49 6.52
C THR A 61 0.50 4.53 5.02
N TYR A 62 1.39 5.16 4.24
CA TYR A 62 1.25 5.27 2.78
C TYR A 62 2.46 4.68 2.05
N GLN A 63 2.59 3.36 2.05
CA GLN A 63 3.85 2.68 1.72
C GLN A 63 3.87 2.11 0.29
N GLY A 64 5.04 2.11 -0.35
CA GLY A 64 5.29 1.38 -1.60
C GLY A 64 5.77 -0.05 -1.35
N ASP A 65 5.88 -0.86 -2.40
CA ASP A 65 6.24 -2.29 -2.31
C ASP A 65 7.62 -2.54 -1.70
N GLY A 66 8.63 -1.77 -2.09
CA GLY A 66 9.95 -1.88 -1.46
C GLY A 66 9.98 -1.51 0.02
N ASP A 67 9.21 -0.48 0.40
CA ASP A 67 9.14 0.00 1.79
C ASP A 67 8.40 -1.00 2.67
N LEU A 68 7.25 -1.50 2.22
CA LEU A 68 6.38 -2.36 2.99
C LEU A 68 6.79 -3.83 2.97
N ALA A 69 7.13 -4.36 1.79
CA ALA A 69 7.27 -5.79 1.55
C ALA A 69 8.73 -6.26 1.44
N ALA A 70 9.71 -5.35 1.50
CA ALA A 70 11.12 -5.70 1.57
C ALA A 70 11.70 -5.34 2.95
N ILE A 71 12.24 -4.12 3.09
CA ILE A 71 12.95 -3.70 4.31
C ILE A 71 12.02 -3.52 5.50
N GLY A 72 10.74 -3.18 5.27
CA GLY A 72 9.70 -3.04 6.30
C GLY A 72 8.85 -4.28 6.52
N THR A 73 9.24 -5.46 6.01
CA THR A 73 8.43 -6.69 6.12
C THR A 73 8.15 -7.04 7.58
N ALA A 74 9.18 -7.03 8.43
CA ALA A 74 9.04 -7.39 9.83
C ALA A 74 8.10 -6.40 10.55
N GLU A 75 8.31 -5.11 10.33
CA GLU A 75 7.49 -4.04 10.93
C GLU A 75 6.03 -4.15 10.52
N THR A 76 5.77 -4.42 9.24
CA THR A 76 4.42 -4.60 8.68
C THR A 76 3.75 -5.82 9.30
N ILE A 77 4.40 -7.00 9.25
CA ILE A 77 3.85 -8.24 9.78
C ILE A 77 3.57 -8.12 11.28
N HIS A 78 4.50 -7.57 12.06
CA HIS A 78 4.31 -7.46 13.50
C HIS A 78 3.26 -6.42 13.90
N ALA A 79 3.14 -5.30 13.19
CA ALA A 79 2.06 -4.34 13.43
C ALA A 79 0.69 -4.94 13.11
N CYS A 80 0.55 -5.62 11.96
CA CYS A 80 -0.67 -6.35 11.61
C CYS A 80 -0.99 -7.48 12.61
N ASN A 81 0.01 -8.23 13.07
CA ASN A 81 -0.18 -9.32 14.02
C ASN A 81 -0.64 -8.84 15.40
N ARG A 82 -0.10 -7.71 15.88
CA ARG A 82 -0.55 -7.07 17.12
C ARG A 82 -1.94 -6.45 17.00
N GLY A 83 -2.44 -6.26 15.78
CA GLY A 83 -3.69 -5.58 15.52
C GLY A 83 -3.64 -4.10 15.89
N GLU A 84 -2.49 -3.45 15.66
CA GLU A 84 -2.37 -2.00 15.84
C GLU A 84 -3.52 -1.33 15.08
N ASN A 85 -4.24 -0.42 15.75
CA ASN A 85 -5.44 0.21 15.20
C ASN A 85 -5.06 1.31 14.19
N ILE A 86 -4.41 0.90 13.10
CA ILE A 86 -3.87 1.73 12.02
C ILE A 86 -4.36 1.20 10.67
N THR A 87 -4.45 2.09 9.69
CA THR A 87 -4.79 1.75 8.30
C THR A 87 -3.53 1.74 7.43
N PHE A 88 -3.23 0.62 6.79
CA PHE A 88 -2.17 0.55 5.78
C PHE A 88 -2.75 0.88 4.41
N ILE A 89 -2.17 1.88 3.74
CA ILE A 89 -2.37 2.14 2.33
C ILE A 89 -1.12 1.65 1.59
N PHE A 90 -1.22 0.46 1.01
CA PHE A 90 -0.12 -0.19 0.29
C PHE A 90 -0.23 0.07 -1.21
N ILE A 91 0.67 0.89 -1.76
CA ILE A 91 0.77 1.15 -3.19
C ILE A 91 1.66 0.07 -3.82
N ASN A 92 1.06 -0.84 -4.60
CA ASN A 92 1.78 -1.92 -5.26
C ASN A 92 1.94 -1.62 -6.75
N ASN A 93 3.13 -1.15 -7.15
CA ASN A 93 3.49 -0.95 -8.55
C ASN A 93 4.53 -1.97 -9.07
N GLY A 94 4.94 -2.91 -8.21
CA GLY A 94 5.80 -4.02 -8.56
C GLY A 94 7.26 -3.66 -8.79
N ILE A 95 7.73 -2.45 -8.43
CA ILE A 95 9.12 -2.00 -8.56
C ILE A 95 9.51 -0.93 -7.52
N TYR A 96 10.82 -0.74 -7.31
CA TYR A 96 11.32 0.45 -6.64
C TYR A 96 11.34 1.66 -7.58
N GLY A 97 10.20 2.35 -7.71
CA GLY A 97 10.05 3.45 -8.68
C GLY A 97 11.06 4.59 -8.52
N MET A 98 11.20 5.13 -7.30
CA MET A 98 12.01 6.34 -7.03
C MET A 98 13.51 6.13 -7.29
N THR A 99 14.02 4.92 -7.07
CA THR A 99 15.44 4.61 -7.20
C THR A 99 15.82 4.16 -8.62
N GLY A 100 14.89 4.17 -9.58
CA GLY A 100 15.17 3.81 -10.98
C GLY A 100 14.61 2.46 -11.43
N GLY A 101 13.57 1.96 -10.76
CA GLY A 101 12.78 0.80 -11.21
C GLY A 101 13.45 -0.55 -11.00
N GLN A 102 14.07 -0.76 -9.83
CA GLN A 102 14.63 -2.05 -9.42
C GLN A 102 13.53 -3.06 -9.10
N MET A 103 13.88 -4.35 -9.13
CA MET A 103 13.01 -5.44 -8.73
C MET A 103 12.56 -5.29 -7.27
N ALA A 104 11.25 -5.27 -7.05
CA ALA A 104 10.59 -5.31 -5.75
C ALA A 104 10.14 -6.73 -5.38
N PRO A 105 9.81 -7.00 -4.11
CA PRO A 105 9.27 -8.28 -3.69
C PRO A 105 7.98 -8.68 -4.41
N THR A 106 7.21 -7.70 -4.91
CA THR A 106 5.96 -7.91 -5.67
C THR A 106 6.15 -7.89 -7.20
N THR A 107 7.39 -7.73 -7.71
CA THR A 107 7.68 -7.85 -9.15
C THR A 107 7.29 -9.23 -9.67
N LEU A 108 6.51 -9.29 -10.75
CA LEU A 108 6.02 -10.53 -11.36
C LEU A 108 7.16 -11.35 -11.99
N GLU A 109 6.92 -12.65 -12.19
CA GLU A 109 7.77 -13.49 -13.05
C GLU A 109 7.94 -12.85 -14.43
N ASN A 110 9.15 -12.92 -15.00
CA ASN A 110 9.50 -12.34 -16.30
C ASN A 110 9.36 -10.81 -16.42
N MET A 111 8.88 -10.10 -15.40
CA MET A 111 8.82 -8.64 -15.39
C MET A 111 10.23 -8.08 -15.26
N LYS A 112 10.65 -7.34 -16.28
CA LYS A 112 11.97 -6.71 -16.35
C LYS A 112 12.05 -5.52 -15.39
N SER A 113 13.21 -5.39 -14.75
CA SER A 113 13.56 -4.25 -13.91
C SER A 113 15.01 -3.83 -14.19
N SER A 114 15.48 -2.73 -13.59
CA SER A 114 16.87 -2.30 -13.76
C SER A 114 17.90 -3.29 -13.17
N THR A 115 17.52 -4.08 -12.16
CA THR A 115 18.38 -5.10 -11.53
C THR A 115 18.07 -6.53 -11.98
N SER A 116 16.97 -6.72 -12.73
CA SER A 116 16.61 -7.98 -13.39
C SER A 116 16.27 -7.72 -14.87
N PRO A 117 17.27 -7.43 -15.72
CA PRO A 117 17.05 -7.01 -17.11
C PRO A 117 16.43 -8.11 -17.99
N TYR A 118 16.59 -9.37 -17.60
CA TYR A 118 15.99 -10.53 -18.25
C TYR A 118 14.64 -10.95 -17.65
N GLY A 119 14.15 -10.19 -16.68
CA GLY A 119 12.95 -10.53 -15.91
C GLY A 119 13.29 -11.20 -14.58
N ARG A 120 12.32 -11.24 -13.66
CA ARG A 120 12.43 -12.03 -12.43
C ARG A 120 12.44 -13.52 -12.76
N ASP A 121 13.53 -14.19 -12.38
CA ASP A 121 13.66 -15.65 -12.43
C ASP A 121 13.18 -16.25 -11.09
N LEU A 122 12.13 -17.06 -11.13
CA LEU A 122 11.57 -17.67 -9.92
C LEU A 122 12.53 -18.64 -9.23
N LYS A 123 13.42 -19.29 -9.98
CA LYS A 123 14.34 -20.30 -9.44
C LYS A 123 15.41 -19.66 -8.56
N SER A 124 15.94 -18.51 -8.97
CA SER A 124 17.03 -17.81 -8.27
C SER A 124 16.57 -16.62 -7.43
N MET A 125 15.42 -16.01 -7.75
CA MET A 125 14.92 -14.77 -7.14
C MET A 125 13.60 -14.98 -6.37
N GLY A 126 13.08 -16.21 -6.33
CA GLY A 126 11.85 -16.58 -5.62
C GLY A 126 10.57 -16.01 -6.24
N HIS A 127 9.44 -16.27 -5.59
CA HIS A 127 8.11 -15.88 -6.08
C HIS A 127 7.67 -14.48 -5.61
N PRO A 128 6.88 -13.75 -6.42
CA PRO A 128 6.32 -12.47 -6.02
C PRO A 128 5.43 -12.59 -4.78
N LEU A 129 5.66 -11.74 -3.79
CA LEU A 129 4.93 -11.77 -2.52
C LEU A 129 3.50 -11.25 -2.68
N LYS A 130 2.56 -11.97 -2.08
CA LYS A 130 1.15 -11.62 -1.98
C LYS A 130 0.84 -11.09 -0.58
N MET A 131 1.29 -9.87 -0.30
CA MET A 131 1.27 -9.30 1.05
C MET A 131 -0.13 -9.25 1.67
N THR A 132 -1.15 -8.88 0.89
CA THR A 132 -2.52 -8.76 1.41
C THR A 132 -3.09 -10.11 1.85
N GLU A 133 -2.79 -11.19 1.12
CA GLU A 133 -3.12 -12.56 1.51
C GLU A 133 -2.35 -12.99 2.76
N LEU A 134 -1.05 -12.67 2.85
CA LEU A 134 -0.25 -12.99 4.02
C LEU A 134 -0.82 -12.33 5.28
N VAL A 135 -1.09 -11.02 5.25
CA VAL A 135 -1.61 -10.29 6.42
C VAL A 135 -3.07 -10.62 6.72
N ALA A 136 -3.88 -11.01 5.72
CA ALA A 136 -5.25 -11.44 5.96
C ALA A 136 -5.34 -12.65 6.90
N ASN A 137 -4.34 -13.53 6.89
CA ASN A 137 -4.29 -14.68 7.79
C ASN A 137 -3.98 -14.31 9.25
N LEU A 138 -3.58 -13.07 9.53
CA LEU A 138 -3.28 -12.60 10.90
C LEU A 138 -4.56 -12.18 11.62
N ASN A 139 -4.73 -12.64 12.86
CA ASN A 139 -5.93 -12.36 13.66
C ASN A 139 -6.09 -10.86 14.00
N GLY A 140 -5.00 -10.11 14.11
CA GLY A 140 -5.03 -8.67 14.37
C GLY A 140 -5.50 -7.81 13.18
N VAL A 141 -5.61 -8.39 11.99
CA VAL A 141 -6.11 -7.67 10.80
C VAL A 141 -7.63 -7.84 10.72
N ALA A 142 -8.36 -6.74 10.82
CA ALA A 142 -9.82 -6.69 10.74
C ALA A 142 -10.32 -6.67 9.29
N TYR A 143 -9.58 -6.03 8.39
CA TYR A 143 -9.98 -5.86 7.00
C TYR A 143 -8.76 -5.85 6.10
N ALA A 144 -8.79 -6.64 5.03
CA ALA A 144 -7.74 -6.70 4.02
C ALA A 144 -8.37 -6.73 2.64
N THR A 145 -8.02 -5.76 1.80
CA THR A 145 -8.65 -5.58 0.48
C THR A 145 -7.62 -5.16 -0.55
N ARG A 146 -7.88 -5.51 -1.80
CA ARG A 146 -7.08 -5.13 -2.95
C ARG A 146 -7.92 -4.39 -3.98
N GLN A 147 -7.46 -3.21 -4.35
CA GLN A 147 -8.12 -2.28 -5.26
C GLN A 147 -7.16 -1.82 -6.36
N ALA A 148 -7.68 -1.07 -7.32
CA ALA A 148 -6.90 -0.44 -8.39
C ALA A 148 -7.51 0.92 -8.74
N VAL A 149 -6.80 1.72 -9.54
CA VAL A 149 -7.17 3.11 -9.82
C VAL A 149 -7.04 3.54 -11.29
N HIS A 150 -6.70 2.62 -12.20
CA HIS A 150 -6.46 2.96 -13.62
C HIS A 150 -7.72 3.25 -14.43
N THR A 151 -8.92 3.13 -13.83
CA THR A 151 -10.19 3.57 -14.45
C THR A 151 -11.07 4.31 -13.44
N PRO A 152 -11.96 5.22 -13.88
CA PRO A 152 -12.86 5.95 -12.98
C PRO A 152 -13.75 5.04 -12.11
N ALA A 153 -14.19 3.90 -12.66
CA ALA A 153 -14.99 2.94 -11.91
C ALA A 153 -14.19 2.30 -10.75
N LEU A 154 -12.91 2.00 -10.99
CA LEU A 154 -12.02 1.44 -9.98
C LEU A 154 -11.63 2.47 -8.93
N VAL A 155 -11.43 3.74 -9.31
CA VAL A 155 -11.23 4.84 -8.35
C VAL A 155 -12.41 4.93 -7.36
N ARG A 156 -13.66 4.86 -7.84
CA ARG A 156 -14.85 4.85 -6.97
C ARG A 156 -14.90 3.64 -6.03
N LYS A 157 -14.51 2.45 -6.51
CA LYS A 157 -14.42 1.24 -5.66
C LYS A 157 -13.32 1.38 -4.60
N CYS A 158 -12.16 1.89 -4.99
CA CYS A 158 -11.05 2.13 -4.08
C CYS A 158 -11.42 3.15 -2.99
N LYS A 159 -12.10 4.26 -3.33
CA LYS A 159 -12.62 5.22 -2.33
C LYS A 159 -13.52 4.52 -1.30
N LYS A 160 -14.47 3.69 -1.75
CA LYS A 160 -15.37 2.94 -0.85
C LYS A 160 -14.61 2.00 0.10
N ALA A 161 -13.59 1.33 -0.40
CA ALA A 161 -12.73 0.45 0.40
C ALA A 161 -11.94 1.22 1.47
N ILE A 162 -11.39 2.38 1.10
CA ILE A 162 -10.69 3.28 2.04
C ILE A 162 -11.64 3.82 3.11
N VAL A 163 -12.84 4.26 2.73
CA VAL A 163 -13.88 4.68 3.67
C VAL A 163 -14.21 3.55 4.67
N LYS A 164 -14.38 2.31 4.18
CA LYS A 164 -14.61 1.15 5.04
C LYS A 164 -13.44 0.93 6.02
N ALA A 165 -12.20 1.02 5.54
CA ALA A 165 -11.01 0.86 6.37
C ALA A 165 -10.94 1.88 7.51
N PHE A 166 -11.20 3.16 7.23
CA PHE A 166 -11.21 4.19 8.28
C PHE A 166 -12.37 4.05 9.27
N LYS A 167 -13.56 3.64 8.82
CA LYS A 167 -14.68 3.34 9.73
C LYS A 167 -14.32 2.22 10.71
N LEU A 168 -13.76 1.12 10.22
CA LEU A 168 -13.31 0.02 11.07
C LEU A 168 -12.20 0.43 12.05
N GLN A 169 -11.32 1.34 11.64
CA GLN A 169 -10.30 1.91 12.53
C GLN A 169 -10.95 2.73 13.66
N LYS A 170 -11.92 3.60 13.34
CA LYS A 170 -12.67 4.38 14.34
C LYS A 170 -13.47 3.50 15.29
N GLU A 171 -13.96 2.36 14.82
CA GLU A 171 -14.61 1.33 15.65
C GLU A 171 -13.63 0.45 16.44
N ASN A 172 -12.32 0.75 16.37
CA ASN A 172 -11.25 0.03 17.05
C ASN A 172 -11.24 -1.48 16.77
N LYS A 173 -11.53 -1.87 15.52
CA LYS A 173 -11.59 -3.29 15.12
C LYS A 173 -10.23 -3.95 14.94
N GLY A 174 -9.16 -3.15 14.88
CA GLY A 174 -7.78 -3.61 14.66
C GLY A 174 -7.21 -3.06 13.36
N THR A 175 -6.17 -3.72 12.84
CA THR A 175 -5.47 -3.26 11.64
C THR A 175 -6.35 -3.37 10.40
N THR A 176 -6.33 -2.35 9.54
CA THR A 176 -6.94 -2.42 8.21
C THR A 176 -5.88 -2.27 7.14
N PHE A 177 -6.00 -3.00 6.04
CA PHE A 177 -4.98 -3.11 5.00
C PHE A 177 -5.60 -2.96 3.62
N VAL A 178 -5.26 -1.88 2.92
CA VAL A 178 -5.76 -1.53 1.59
C VAL A 178 -4.59 -1.54 0.61
N GLU A 179 -4.48 -2.61 -0.17
CA GLU A 179 -3.57 -2.67 -1.30
C GLU A 179 -4.18 -1.99 -2.53
N ILE A 180 -3.39 -1.18 -3.22
CA ILE A 180 -3.75 -0.47 -4.43
C ILE A 180 -2.75 -0.87 -5.50
N VAL A 181 -3.17 -1.80 -6.37
CA VAL A 181 -2.38 -2.22 -7.52
C VAL A 181 -2.44 -1.13 -8.57
N THR A 182 -1.28 -0.60 -8.95
CA THR A 182 -1.19 0.57 -9.84
C THR A 182 -0.06 0.45 -10.84
N ASN A 183 -0.02 1.36 -11.81
CA ASN A 183 1.04 1.44 -12.79
C ASN A 183 2.22 2.28 -12.29
N CYS A 184 3.39 2.05 -12.88
CA CYS A 184 4.52 2.97 -12.81
C CYS A 184 5.15 3.08 -14.20
N ASN A 185 4.56 3.91 -15.05
CA ASN A 185 4.98 4.06 -16.46
C ASN A 185 6.47 4.43 -16.59
N SER A 186 6.99 5.31 -15.72
CA SER A 186 8.40 5.71 -15.72
C SER A 186 9.33 4.55 -15.41
N GLY A 187 9.04 3.78 -14.35
CA GLY A 187 9.89 2.67 -13.93
C GLY A 187 9.74 1.42 -14.80
N TRP A 188 8.56 1.19 -15.38
CA TRP A 188 8.33 0.13 -16.37
C TRP A 188 8.84 0.50 -17.77
N LYS A 189 9.28 1.76 -17.98
CA LYS A 189 9.74 2.31 -19.26
C LYS A 189 8.69 2.15 -20.36
N MET A 190 7.43 2.42 -20.02
CA MET A 190 6.27 2.33 -20.91
C MET A 190 5.60 3.69 -21.05
N ARG A 191 4.92 3.94 -22.18
CA ARG A 191 4.03 5.10 -22.29
C ARG A 191 2.85 4.94 -21.32
N PRO A 192 2.27 6.04 -20.78
CA PRO A 192 1.21 5.95 -19.77
C PRO A 192 0.03 5.04 -20.14
N VAL A 193 -0.47 5.12 -21.38
CA VAL A 193 -1.58 4.28 -21.85
C VAL A 193 -1.18 2.79 -21.88
N GLN A 194 0.02 2.49 -22.39
CA GLN A 194 0.55 1.13 -22.44
C GLN A 194 0.78 0.55 -21.05
N ALA A 195 1.16 1.37 -20.07
CA ALA A 195 1.31 0.94 -18.69
C ALA A 195 -0.05 0.51 -18.10
N ASN A 196 -1.14 1.21 -18.39
CA ASN A 196 -2.48 0.79 -17.97
C ASN A 196 -2.92 -0.52 -18.62
N GLU A 197 -2.67 -0.70 -19.91
CA GLU A 197 -2.96 -1.95 -20.63
C GLU A 197 -2.14 -3.11 -20.04
N TRP A 198 -0.86 -2.88 -19.76
CA TRP A 198 0.02 -3.88 -19.17
C TRP A 198 -0.38 -4.24 -17.74
N LEU A 199 -0.74 -3.27 -16.90
CA LEU A 199 -1.31 -3.46 -15.57
C LEU A 199 -2.53 -4.38 -15.64
N GLN A 200 -3.48 -4.06 -16.53
CA GLN A 200 -4.71 -4.85 -16.71
C GLN A 200 -4.43 -6.28 -17.17
N LYS A 201 -3.44 -6.48 -18.04
CA LYS A 201 -3.11 -7.80 -18.62
C LYS A 201 -2.24 -8.67 -17.71
N ASN A 202 -1.41 -8.09 -16.84
CA ASN A 202 -0.37 -8.84 -16.12
C ASN A 202 -0.48 -8.72 -14.60
N MET A 203 -0.58 -7.49 -14.06
CA MET A 203 -0.63 -7.27 -12.62
C MET A 203 -1.98 -7.68 -12.03
N ILE A 204 -3.10 -7.27 -12.64
CA ILE A 204 -4.44 -7.56 -12.11
C ILE A 204 -4.75 -9.07 -12.06
N PRO A 205 -4.38 -9.90 -13.07
CA PRO A 205 -4.57 -11.34 -12.96
C PRO A 205 -3.77 -12.00 -11.85
N TYR A 206 -2.54 -11.54 -11.57
CA TYR A 206 -1.71 -12.08 -10.49
C TYR A 206 -2.17 -11.61 -9.10
N TYR A 207 -2.62 -10.34 -9.03
CA TYR A 207 -3.12 -9.66 -7.84
C TYR A 207 -4.63 -9.36 -8.00
N PRO A 208 -5.51 -10.37 -7.85
CA PRO A 208 -6.94 -10.23 -8.12
C PRO A 208 -7.59 -9.25 -7.14
N LEU A 209 -8.40 -8.33 -7.68
CA LEU A 209 -9.09 -7.29 -6.93
C LEU A 209 -10.23 -7.86 -6.09
N GLY A 210 -10.48 -7.24 -4.93
CA GLY A 210 -11.58 -7.59 -4.04
C GLY A 210 -11.19 -7.59 -2.57
N ASP A 211 -12.18 -7.86 -1.71
CA ASP A 211 -11.96 -8.07 -0.28
C ASP A 211 -11.42 -9.48 -0.04
N ILE A 212 -10.26 -9.57 0.59
CA ILE A 212 -9.59 -10.83 0.93
C ILE A 212 -9.95 -11.23 2.37
N LYS A 213 -10.13 -10.25 3.26
CA LYS A 213 -10.71 -10.40 4.60
C LYS A 213 -11.72 -9.29 4.87
N LYS A 214 -12.87 -9.64 5.43
CA LYS A 214 -14.04 -8.76 5.53
C LYS A 214 -14.37 -8.29 6.93
#